data_AF-A0A5C7RE61-F1
#
_entry.id   AF-A0A5C7RE61-F1
#
_cell.length_a   1.000
_cell.length_b   1.000
_cell.length_c   1.000
_cell.angle_alpha   90.00
_cell.angle_beta   90.00
_cell.angle_gamma   90.00
#
_symmetry.space_group_name_H-M   'P 1'
#
loop_
_entity.id
_entity.type
_entity.pdbx_description
1 polymer ?
#
loop_
_entity_poly.entity_id
_entity_poly.type
_entity_poly.pdbx_seq_one_letter_code
_entity_poly.pdbx_strand_id
1 'polypeptide(L)'
;MSENNYPIGLSILFWLLWLVGLLVLLLFGFFTLATSTDPNVIAAWNGLVVLAEGFLLIKTVIHFVRKDIAMSSLLLWVAVAAVAVPFIAFGGCFIFESMSYGPRFGV
;
A
#
# COMPACT_ATOMS: atom_id res chain seq x y z
N MET A 1 -7.09 27.72 11.34
CA MET A 1 -6.17 27.05 10.38
C MET A 1 -4.87 26.83 11.16
N SER A 2 -4.55 25.60 11.53
CA SER A 2 -3.29 25.31 12.24
C SER A 2 -2.17 25.31 11.20
N GLU A 3 -1.30 26.30 11.22
CA GLU A 3 -0.13 26.35 10.35
C GLU A 3 0.92 25.38 10.89
N ASN A 4 0.71 24.09 10.64
CA ASN A 4 1.74 23.09 10.90
C ASN A 4 2.85 23.30 9.87
N ASN A 5 3.90 24.03 10.25
CA ASN A 5 5.10 24.15 9.43
C ASN A 5 5.93 22.88 9.57
N TYR A 6 5.91 22.07 8.50
CA TYR A 6 6.72 20.87 8.43
C TYR A 6 8.19 21.24 8.16
N PRO A 7 9.13 20.72 8.95
CA PRO A 7 10.54 20.89 8.65
C PRO A 7 10.88 20.19 7.33
N ILE A 8 11.76 20.81 6.56
CA ILE A 8 12.17 20.35 5.22
C ILE A 8 12.61 18.88 5.22
N GLY A 9 13.38 18.46 6.24
CA GLY A 9 13.85 17.07 6.35
C GLY A 9 12.71 16.05 6.46
N LEU A 10 11.67 16.34 7.23
CA LEU A 10 10.52 15.43 7.35
C LEU A 10 9.67 15.44 6.08
N SER A 11 9.53 16.59 5.42
CA SER A 11 8.86 16.67 4.11
C SER A 11 9.55 15.81 3.05
N ILE A 12 10.89 15.82 3.00
CA ILE A 12 11.66 14.94 2.12
C ILE A 12 11.42 13.47 2.47
N LEU A 13 11.49 13.11 3.75
CA LEU A 13 11.24 11.75 4.22
C LEU A 13 9.83 11.26 3.80
N PHE A 14 8.82 12.12 3.93
CA PHE A 14 7.46 11.83 3.50
C PHE A 14 7.39 11.53 2.00
N TRP A 15 7.98 12.39 1.16
CA TRP A 15 7.97 12.17 -0.29
C TRP A 15 8.73 10.90 -0.68
N LEU A 16 9.84 10.59 -0.01
CA LEU A 16 10.56 9.33 -0.22
C LEU A 16 9.69 8.12 0.11
N LEU A 17 9.07 8.08 1.30
CA LEU A 17 8.19 6.98 1.70
C LEU A 17 6.96 6.89 0.81
N TRP A 18 6.41 8.03 0.39
CA TRP A 18 5.26 8.09 -0.50
C TRP A 18 5.60 7.56 -1.89
N LEU A 19 6.78 7.88 -2.44
CA LEU A 19 7.26 7.33 -3.70
C LEU A 19 7.51 5.82 -3.62
N VAL A 20 8.01 5.32 -2.49
CA VAL A 20 8.13 3.87 -2.26
C VAL A 20 6.76 3.22 -2.26
N GLY A 21 5.78 3.77 -1.54
CA GLY A 21 4.41 3.28 -1.58
C GLY A 21 3.79 3.33 -2.98
N LEU A 22 4.03 4.41 -3.73
CA LEU A 22 3.57 4.51 -5.13
C LEU A 22 4.20 3.42 -6.00
N LEU A 23 5.50 3.13 -5.80
CA LEU A 23 6.19 2.08 -6.53
C LEU A 23 5.60 0.69 -6.21
N VAL A 24 5.33 0.42 -4.93
CA VAL A 24 4.66 -0.82 -4.49
C VAL A 24 3.29 -0.94 -5.14
N LEU A 25 2.48 0.10 -5.11
CA LEU A 25 1.16 0.13 -5.75
C LEU A 25 1.25 -0.16 -7.24
N LEU A 26 2.20 0.46 -7.95
CA LEU A 26 2.39 0.23 -9.39
C LEU A 26 2.83 -1.21 -9.68
N LEU A 27 3.71 -1.78 -8.85
CA LEU A 27 4.13 -3.17 -8.96
C LEU A 27 2.94 -4.11 -8.75
N PHE A 28 2.15 -3.94 -7.67
CA PHE A 28 0.97 -4.75 -7.41
C PHE A 28 -0.11 -4.58 -8.49
N GLY A 29 -0.31 -3.36 -8.99
CA GLY A 29 -1.22 -3.09 -10.10
C GLY A 29 -0.78 -3.82 -11.38
N PHE A 30 0.51 -3.79 -11.69
CA PHE A 30 1.08 -4.52 -12.81
C PHE A 30 0.92 -6.03 -12.65
N PHE A 31 1.24 -6.58 -11.47
CA PHE A 31 1.02 -7.99 -11.16
C PHE A 31 -0.45 -8.38 -11.34
N THR A 32 -1.39 -7.58 -10.83
CA THR A 32 -2.83 -7.83 -10.99
C THR A 32 -3.25 -7.92 -12.45
N LEU A 33 -2.73 -7.01 -13.30
CA LEU A 33 -3.01 -7.01 -14.73
C LEU A 33 -2.39 -8.23 -15.42
N ALA A 34 -1.15 -8.57 -15.08
CA ALA A 34 -0.43 -9.71 -15.63
C ALA A 34 -1.05 -11.07 -15.24
N THR A 35 -1.59 -11.18 -14.03
CA THR A 35 -2.24 -12.39 -13.49
C THR A 35 -3.77 -12.33 -13.59
N SER A 36 -4.33 -11.46 -14.44
CA SER A 36 -5.79 -11.30 -14.54
C SER A 36 -6.52 -12.54 -15.10
N THR A 37 -5.77 -13.53 -15.57
CA THR A 37 -6.25 -14.85 -16.02
C THR A 37 -6.25 -15.92 -14.92
N ASP A 38 -5.67 -15.64 -13.75
CA ASP A 38 -5.60 -16.54 -12.58
C ASP A 38 -6.94 -16.57 -11.79
N PRO A 39 -7.11 -17.47 -10.79
CA PRO A 39 -8.37 -17.64 -10.08
C PRO A 39 -8.97 -16.32 -9.61
N ASN A 40 -10.28 -16.11 -9.88
CA ASN A 40 -11.03 -14.88 -9.59
C ASN A 40 -10.80 -14.32 -8.17
N VAL A 41 -10.52 -15.19 -7.20
CA VAL A 41 -10.27 -14.82 -5.79
C VAL A 41 -8.93 -14.09 -5.62
N ILE A 42 -7.86 -14.53 -6.31
CA ILE A 42 -6.53 -13.90 -6.23
C ILE A 42 -6.54 -12.55 -6.92
N ALA A 43 -7.17 -12.47 -8.10
CA ALA A 43 -7.34 -11.21 -8.82
C ALA A 43 -8.16 -10.19 -8.00
N ALA A 44 -9.25 -10.63 -7.34
CA ALA A 44 -10.05 -9.78 -6.48
C ALA A 44 -9.28 -9.29 -5.24
N TRP A 45 -8.47 -10.15 -4.62
CA TRP A 45 -7.62 -9.78 -3.48
C TRP A 45 -6.58 -8.73 -3.87
N ASN A 46 -5.86 -8.96 -4.97
CA ASN A 46 -4.88 -8.01 -5.47
C ASN A 46 -5.52 -6.67 -5.84
N GLY A 47 -6.69 -6.69 -6.48
CA GLY A 47 -7.46 -5.47 -6.77
C GLY A 47 -7.85 -4.71 -5.50
N LEU A 48 -8.28 -5.41 -4.44
CA LEU A 48 -8.62 -4.81 -3.15
C LEU A 48 -7.40 -4.17 -2.48
N VAL A 49 -6.25 -4.82 -2.53
CA VAL A 49 -4.97 -4.28 -2.03
C VAL A 49 -4.61 -2.99 -2.77
N VAL A 50 -4.63 -3.00 -4.11
CA VAL A 50 -4.28 -1.83 -4.94
C VAL A 50 -5.22 -0.65 -4.65
N LEU A 51 -6.52 -0.91 -4.50
CA LEU A 51 -7.50 0.13 -4.13
C LEU A 51 -7.24 0.70 -2.74
N ALA A 52 -6.97 -0.17 -1.75
CA ALA A 52 -6.72 0.24 -0.38
C ALA A 52 -5.42 1.07 -0.26
N GLU A 53 -4.34 0.62 -0.90
CA GLU A 53 -3.07 1.33 -0.93
C GLU A 53 -3.20 2.68 -1.63
N GLY A 54 -3.88 2.71 -2.79
CA GLY A 54 -4.11 3.94 -3.54
C GLY A 54 -4.91 4.96 -2.75
N PHE A 55 -5.95 4.51 -2.06
CA PHE A 55 -6.73 5.37 -1.18
C PHE A 55 -5.89 5.96 -0.05
N LEU A 56 -5.03 5.16 0.61
CA LEU A 56 -4.14 5.64 1.67
C LEU A 56 -3.12 6.65 1.14
N LEU A 57 -2.49 6.41 0.00
CA LEU A 57 -1.52 7.31 -0.61
C LEU A 57 -2.16 8.65 -1.01
N ILE A 58 -3.36 8.63 -1.60
CA ILE A 58 -4.10 9.85 -1.95
C ILE A 58 -4.47 10.62 -0.68
N LYS A 59 -5.00 9.92 0.33
CA LYS A 59 -5.41 10.53 1.59
C LYS A 59 -4.23 11.21 2.29
N THR A 60 -3.06 10.57 2.33
CA THR A 60 -1.86 11.14 2.97
C THR A 60 -1.34 12.36 2.24
N VAL A 61 -1.35 12.40 0.91
CA VAL A 61 -0.99 13.61 0.14
C VAL A 61 -1.97 14.75 0.38
N ILE A 62 -3.28 14.48 0.43
CA ILE A 62 -4.28 15.51 0.72
C ILE A 62 -4.01 16.14 2.10
N HIS A 63 -3.76 15.33 3.12
CA HIS A 63 -3.43 15.81 4.46
C HIS A 63 -2.08 16.54 4.53
N PHE A 64 -1.09 16.10 3.74
CA PHE A 64 0.19 16.79 3.63
C PHE A 64 0.03 18.19 3.02
N VAL A 65 -0.74 18.33 1.94
CA VAL A 65 -1.01 19.62 1.28
C VAL A 65 -1.87 20.54 2.16
N ARG A 66 -2.88 19.98 2.82
CA ARG A 66 -3.76 20.75 3.72
C ARG A 66 -3.11 21.13 5.05
N LYS A 67 -1.99 20.47 5.41
CA LYS A 67 -1.28 20.66 6.68
C LYS A 67 -2.20 20.51 7.91
N ASP A 68 -3.21 19.65 7.80
CA ASP A 68 -4.28 19.51 8.78
C ASP A 68 -3.97 18.49 9.89
N ILE A 69 -2.94 17.67 9.71
CA ILE A 69 -2.52 16.61 10.65
C ILE A 69 -1.07 16.83 11.08
N ALA A 70 -0.66 16.28 12.23
CA ALA A 70 0.73 16.24 12.64
C ALA A 70 1.59 15.38 11.70
N MET A 71 2.78 15.86 11.37
CA MET A 71 3.72 15.20 10.46
C MET A 71 4.08 13.76 10.90
N SER A 72 4.22 13.53 12.21
CA SER A 72 4.53 12.22 12.79
C SER A 72 3.43 11.19 12.49
N SER A 73 2.16 11.61 12.57
CA SER A 73 1.03 10.77 12.19
C SER A 73 1.11 10.48 10.70
N LEU A 74 1.22 11.51 9.84
CA LEU A 74 1.33 11.37 8.39
C LEU A 74 2.43 10.39 7.94
N LEU A 75 3.63 10.50 8.53
CA LEU A 75 4.74 9.59 8.27
C LEU A 75 4.43 8.16 8.68
N LEU A 76 3.75 7.97 9.80
CA LEU A 76 3.31 6.64 10.23
C LEU A 76 2.28 6.05 9.25
N TRP A 77 1.29 6.82 8.80
CA TRP A 77 0.31 6.36 7.80
C TRP A 77 0.98 5.95 6.49
N VAL A 78 1.92 6.75 5.98
CA VAL A 78 2.65 6.41 4.76
C VAL A 78 3.58 5.22 4.97
N ALA A 79 4.27 5.12 6.11
CA ALA A 79 5.11 3.96 6.42
C ALA A 79 4.30 2.67 6.52
N VAL A 80 3.12 2.72 7.14
CA VAL A 80 2.18 1.59 7.18
C VAL A 80 1.72 1.22 5.77
N ALA A 81 1.40 2.21 4.93
CA ALA A 81 1.05 1.95 3.53
C ALA A 81 2.21 1.28 2.77
N ALA A 82 3.43 1.82 2.86
CA ALA A 82 4.58 1.34 2.11
C ALA A 82 5.15 0.00 2.60
N VAL A 83 4.92 -0.37 3.87
CA VAL A 83 5.49 -1.59 4.48
C VAL A 83 4.40 -2.61 4.80
N ALA A 84 3.41 -2.26 5.61
CA ALA A 84 2.45 -3.24 6.13
C ALA A 84 1.49 -3.74 5.03
N VAL A 85 1.06 -2.87 4.12
CA VAL A 85 0.14 -3.26 3.04
C VAL A 85 0.75 -4.32 2.11
N PRO A 86 2.00 -4.17 1.61
CA PRO A 86 2.62 -5.25 0.84
C PRO A 86 2.74 -6.56 1.63
N PHE A 87 3.07 -6.54 2.93
CA PHE A 87 3.09 -7.78 3.75
C PHE A 87 1.71 -8.45 3.83
N ILE A 88 0.65 -7.67 4.03
CA ILE A 88 -0.73 -8.19 4.05
C ILE A 88 -1.10 -8.75 2.68
N ALA A 89 -0.70 -8.07 1.61
CA ALA A 89 -0.94 -8.51 0.24
C ALA A 89 -0.28 -9.85 -0.05
N PHE A 90 1.01 -9.98 0.25
CA PHE A 90 1.77 -11.24 0.10
C PHE A 90 1.19 -12.36 0.96
N GLY A 91 0.91 -12.09 2.24
CA GLY A 91 0.32 -13.08 3.14
C GLY A 91 -1.05 -13.56 2.69
N GLY A 92 -1.90 -12.65 2.22
CA GLY A 92 -3.22 -12.97 1.70
C GLY A 92 -3.15 -13.86 0.46
N CYS A 93 -2.27 -13.54 -0.51
CA CYS A 93 -2.05 -14.39 -1.68
C CYS A 93 -1.65 -15.83 -1.30
N PHE A 94 -0.71 -15.99 -0.37
CA PHE A 94 -0.25 -17.32 0.08
C PHE A 94 -1.38 -18.14 0.73
N ILE A 95 -2.22 -17.49 1.54
CA ILE A 95 -3.37 -18.13 2.18
C ILE A 95 -4.40 -18.56 1.12
N PHE A 96 -4.76 -17.69 0.17
CA PHE A 96 -5.73 -18.03 -0.87
C PHE A 96 -5.23 -19.09 -1.85
N GLU A 97 -3.92 -19.10 -2.15
CA GLU A 97 -3.28 -20.15 -2.94
C GLU A 97 -3.38 -21.51 -2.21
N SER A 98 -3.07 -21.55 -0.92
CA SER A 98 -3.18 -22.77 -0.10
C SER A 98 -4.60 -23.31 0.03
N MET A 99 -5.61 -22.45 -0.02
CA MET A 99 -7.03 -22.84 0.00
C MET A 99 -7.54 -23.27 -1.38
N SER A 100 -7.12 -22.60 -2.46
CA SER A 100 -7.58 -22.90 -3.82
C SER A 100 -6.98 -24.18 -4.38
N TYR A 101 -5.75 -24.54 -3.98
CA TYR A 101 -5.04 -25.73 -4.47
C TYR A 101 -4.93 -26.85 -3.43
N GLY A 102 -5.51 -26.68 -2.23
CA GLY A 102 -5.30 -27.56 -1.07
C GLY A 102 -3.91 -27.38 -0.45
N PRO A 103 -3.69 -27.79 0.83
CA PRO A 103 -2.40 -27.61 1.48
C PRO A 103 -1.33 -28.44 0.78
N ARG A 104 -0.50 -27.79 -0.05
CA ARG A 104 0.74 -28.38 -0.56
C ARG A 104 1.80 -28.32 0.55
N PHE A 105 1.64 -29.17 1.56
CA PHE A 105 2.76 -29.57 2.40
C PHE A 105 3.68 -30.47 1.57
N GLY A 106 4.68 -29.88 0.93
CA GLY A 106 5.79 -30.59 0.29
C GLY A 106 5.75 -30.63 -1.24
N VAL A 107 6.62 -29.82 -1.84
CA VAL A 107 7.77 -30.33 -2.60
C VAL A 107 9.00 -29.49 -2.21
#